data_AF-A0A916MIT8-F1
#
_entry.id   AF-A0A916MIT8-F1
#
_cell.length_a   1.000
_cell.length_b   1.000
_cell.length_c   1.000
_cell.angle_alpha   90.00
_cell.angle_beta   90.00
_cell.angle_gamma   90.00
#
_symmetry.space_group_name_H-M   'P 1'
#
loop_
_entity.id
_entity.type
_entity.pdbx_description
1 polymer ?
#
loop_
_entity_poly.entity_id
_entity_poly.type
_entity_poly.pdbx_seq_one_letter_code
_entity_poly.pdbx_strand_id
1 'polypeptide(L)'
;MRKVDPTDLCRSLTDEISELRQFYLDTTIAINAKARTDRQLSLLSELVFHQSYVMFESFISAWFIGCINRDASQFLRFRENTVRQSVKDKFDTRDETWLSYSPPKHPRVNDLARLLDKEEKNVTFKDYAAMEQRAKDWLTNAWSSKVSGITLDQRAIIDAAKVIRNCIAHRSQSSFKEMNDVLQNLPTTGASAFLRRDVNAVKVVGAYLKSLRQEKTRVEIFLDEFTQLANALK
;
A
#
# COMPACT_ATOMS: atom_id res chain seq x y z
N MET A 1 -21.39 -8.67 -16.28
CA MET A 1 -20.03 -8.55 -15.73
C MET A 1 -20.12 -8.68 -14.22
N ARG A 2 -19.44 -9.66 -13.61
CA ARG A 2 -19.51 -9.93 -12.16
C ARG A 2 -18.83 -8.78 -11.41
N LYS A 3 -19.47 -8.25 -10.36
CA LYS A 3 -18.84 -7.24 -9.50
C LYS A 3 -17.59 -7.83 -8.85
N VAL A 4 -16.52 -7.06 -8.79
CA VAL A 4 -15.29 -7.47 -8.08
C VAL A 4 -15.64 -7.68 -6.60
N ASP A 5 -15.12 -8.74 -5.99
CA ASP A 5 -15.26 -8.99 -4.57
C ASP A 5 -13.99 -8.54 -3.83
N PRO A 6 -14.05 -7.49 -2.99
CA PRO A 6 -12.90 -7.07 -2.19
C PRO A 6 -12.35 -8.19 -1.30
N THR A 7 -13.19 -9.13 -0.88
CA THR A 7 -12.79 -10.28 -0.05
C THR A 7 -11.91 -11.25 -0.83
N ASP A 8 -12.24 -11.51 -2.09
CA ASP A 8 -11.44 -12.38 -2.95
C ASP A 8 -10.08 -11.73 -3.24
N LEU A 9 -10.02 -10.41 -3.43
CA LEU A 9 -8.74 -9.68 -3.58
C LEU A 9 -7.86 -9.83 -2.33
N CYS A 10 -8.44 -9.76 -1.13
CA CYS A 10 -7.70 -9.96 0.12
C CYS A 10 -7.15 -11.39 0.23
N ARG A 11 -7.92 -12.39 -0.25
CA ARG A 11 -7.47 -13.79 -0.31
C ARG A 11 -6.31 -13.93 -1.30
N SER A 12 -6.45 -13.41 -2.51
CA SER A 12 -5.40 -13.45 -3.54
C SER A 12 -4.08 -12.85 -3.06
N LEU A 13 -4.10 -11.68 -2.42
CA LEU A 13 -2.86 -11.10 -1.86
C LEU A 13 -2.25 -12.00 -0.78
N THR A 14 -3.07 -12.62 0.08
CA THR A 14 -2.58 -13.52 1.13
C THR A 14 -1.90 -14.74 0.53
N ASP A 15 -2.50 -15.33 -0.51
CA ASP A 15 -1.97 -16.50 -1.21
C ASP A 15 -0.65 -16.14 -1.92
N GLU A 16 -0.61 -15.03 -2.66
CA GLU A 16 0.60 -14.54 -3.35
C GLU A 16 1.76 -14.23 -2.37
N ILE A 17 1.47 -13.65 -1.21
CA ILE A 17 2.48 -13.39 -0.16
C ILE A 17 2.98 -14.70 0.46
N SER A 18 2.12 -15.69 0.61
CA SER A 18 2.51 -17.03 1.09
C SER A 18 3.45 -17.72 0.10
N GLU A 19 3.13 -17.67 -1.20
CA GLU A 19 4.00 -18.19 -2.26
C GLU A 19 5.36 -17.48 -2.29
N LEU A 20 5.35 -16.14 -2.21
CA LEU A 20 6.57 -15.34 -2.18
C LEU A 20 7.44 -15.63 -0.94
N ARG A 21 6.81 -15.88 0.21
CA ARG A 21 7.53 -16.32 1.42
C ARG A 21 8.20 -17.66 1.20
N GLN A 22 7.48 -18.64 0.65
CA GLN A 22 8.05 -19.97 0.41
C GLN A 22 9.25 -19.87 -0.52
N PHE A 23 9.12 -19.10 -1.61
CA PHE A 23 10.23 -18.79 -2.51
C PHE A 23 11.44 -18.18 -1.77
N TYR A 24 11.20 -17.21 -0.88
CA TYR A 24 12.26 -16.57 -0.10
C TYR A 24 12.99 -17.57 0.81
N LEU A 25 12.25 -18.43 1.51
CA LEU A 25 12.81 -19.43 2.43
C LEU A 25 13.64 -20.48 1.68
N ASP A 26 13.08 -21.05 0.60
CA ASP A 26 13.76 -22.07 -0.20
C ASP A 26 15.05 -21.51 -0.83
N THR A 27 14.99 -20.28 -1.34
CA THR A 27 16.15 -19.61 -1.93
C THR A 27 17.19 -19.28 -0.86
N THR A 28 16.78 -18.88 0.34
CA THR A 28 17.68 -18.62 1.46
C THR A 28 18.44 -19.88 1.88
N ILE A 29 17.76 -21.03 1.96
CA ILE A 29 18.37 -22.34 2.24
C ILE A 29 19.40 -22.68 1.15
N ALA A 30 19.03 -22.54 -0.11
CA ALA A 30 19.90 -22.84 -1.25
C ALA A 30 21.13 -21.93 -1.33
N ILE A 31 20.99 -20.64 -0.99
CA ILE A 31 22.12 -19.70 -0.91
C ILE A 31 23.04 -20.10 0.23
N ASN A 32 22.50 -20.38 1.43
CA ASN A 32 23.29 -20.71 2.60
C ASN A 32 24.14 -21.99 2.44
N ALA A 33 23.74 -22.90 1.56
CA ALA A 33 24.52 -24.09 1.21
C ALA A 33 25.81 -23.78 0.42
N LYS A 34 26.01 -22.56 -0.09
CA LYS A 34 27.18 -22.17 -0.92
C LYS A 34 28.13 -21.25 -0.15
N ALA A 35 29.45 -21.37 -0.33
CA ALA A 35 30.40 -20.43 0.28
C ALA A 35 30.32 -19.03 -0.39
N ARG A 36 30.12 -17.96 0.41
CA ARG A 36 29.83 -16.53 0.07
C ARG A 36 28.34 -16.17 -0.08
N THR A 37 27.63 -16.19 1.04
CA THR A 37 26.15 -16.06 1.13
C THR A 37 25.66 -14.64 1.38
N ASP A 38 26.44 -13.82 2.09
CA ASP A 38 25.91 -12.63 2.78
C ASP A 38 25.34 -11.57 1.82
N ARG A 39 26.08 -11.23 0.76
CA ARG A 39 25.63 -10.24 -0.24
C ARG A 39 24.44 -10.74 -1.05
N GLN A 40 24.40 -12.05 -1.34
CA GLN A 40 23.31 -12.67 -2.09
C GLN A 40 22.02 -12.63 -1.29
N LEU A 41 22.10 -12.91 0.02
CA LEU A 41 20.95 -12.77 0.92
C LEU A 41 20.46 -11.32 1.02
N SER A 42 21.37 -10.34 1.12
CA SER A 42 20.97 -8.93 1.12
C SER A 42 20.21 -8.55 -0.15
N LEU A 43 20.70 -9.00 -1.31
CA LEU A 43 20.04 -8.76 -2.59
C LEU A 43 18.68 -9.45 -2.66
N LEU A 44 18.60 -10.72 -2.23
CA LEU A 44 17.35 -11.47 -2.19
C LEU A 44 16.31 -10.76 -1.31
N SER A 45 16.70 -10.31 -0.11
CA SER A 45 15.78 -9.60 0.79
C SER A 45 15.30 -8.27 0.20
N GLU A 46 16.15 -7.51 -0.52
CA GLU A 46 15.70 -6.30 -1.26
C GLU A 46 14.68 -6.65 -2.34
N LEU A 47 14.93 -7.70 -3.13
CA LEU A 47 14.06 -8.11 -4.23
C LEU A 47 12.71 -8.62 -3.73
N VAL A 48 12.70 -9.49 -2.73
CA VAL A 48 11.48 -10.04 -2.12
C VAL A 48 10.67 -8.93 -1.47
N PHE A 49 11.32 -8.04 -0.70
CA PHE A 49 10.63 -6.89 -0.12
C PHE A 49 10.02 -6.01 -1.21
N HIS A 50 10.80 -5.64 -2.24
CA HIS A 50 10.31 -4.79 -3.32
C HIS A 50 9.10 -5.40 -4.03
N GLN A 51 9.19 -6.69 -4.39
CA GLN A 51 8.09 -7.44 -5.01
C GLN A 51 6.85 -7.45 -4.11
N SER A 52 7.01 -7.75 -2.82
CA SER A 52 5.89 -7.77 -1.87
C SER A 52 5.21 -6.41 -1.71
N TYR A 53 5.98 -5.32 -1.75
CA TYR A 53 5.40 -3.97 -1.71
C TYR A 53 4.63 -3.64 -3.00
N VAL A 54 5.14 -4.04 -4.16
CA VAL A 54 4.45 -3.86 -5.44
C VAL A 54 3.14 -4.65 -5.47
N MET A 55 3.15 -5.90 -4.96
CA MET A 55 1.94 -6.70 -4.77
C MET A 55 0.94 -5.99 -3.86
N PHE A 56 1.39 -5.50 -2.69
CA PHE A 56 0.56 -4.74 -1.77
C PHE A 56 -0.03 -3.47 -2.40
N GLU A 57 0.76 -2.66 -3.10
CA GLU A 57 0.30 -1.43 -3.76
C GLU A 57 -0.74 -1.74 -4.86
N SER A 58 -0.50 -2.79 -5.65
CA SER A 58 -1.42 -3.25 -6.68
C SER A 58 -2.74 -3.77 -6.08
N PHE A 59 -2.64 -4.53 -4.98
CA PHE A 59 -3.80 -4.97 -4.20
C PHE A 59 -4.61 -3.79 -3.68
N ILE A 60 -3.98 -2.79 -3.05
CA ILE A 60 -4.67 -1.61 -2.52
C ILE A 60 -5.41 -0.87 -3.65
N SER A 61 -4.76 -0.67 -4.80
CA SER A 61 -5.40 -0.08 -5.98
C SER A 61 -6.63 -0.88 -6.43
N ALA A 62 -6.48 -2.19 -6.60
CA ALA A 62 -7.57 -3.08 -7.01
C ALA A 62 -8.70 -3.13 -5.95
N TRP A 63 -8.35 -3.09 -4.67
CA TRP A 63 -9.29 -3.12 -3.55
C TRP A 63 -10.15 -1.86 -3.53
N PHE A 64 -9.56 -0.67 -3.67
CA PHE A 64 -10.31 0.59 -3.80
C PHE A 64 -11.27 0.55 -4.99
N ILE A 65 -10.79 0.11 -6.16
CA ILE A 65 -11.64 -0.03 -7.37
C ILE A 65 -12.77 -1.03 -7.12
N GLY A 66 -12.49 -2.16 -6.46
CA GLY A 66 -13.47 -3.19 -6.13
C GLY A 66 -14.55 -2.68 -5.16
N CYS A 67 -14.16 -1.94 -4.13
CA CYS A 67 -15.10 -1.31 -3.19
C CYS A 67 -16.00 -0.29 -3.89
N ILE A 68 -15.43 0.57 -4.74
CA ILE A 68 -16.21 1.54 -5.53
C ILE A 68 -17.13 0.83 -6.53
N ASN A 69 -16.68 -0.25 -7.17
CA ASN A 69 -17.50 -1.02 -8.11
C ASN A 69 -18.69 -1.70 -7.41
N ARG A 70 -18.50 -2.13 -6.16
CA ARG A 70 -19.58 -2.70 -5.34
C ARG A 70 -20.66 -1.68 -5.05
N ASP A 71 -20.26 -0.49 -4.60
CA ASP A 71 -21.14 0.65 -4.35
C ASP A 71 -20.43 1.98 -4.70
N ALA A 72 -20.81 2.55 -5.84
CA ALA A 72 -20.20 3.77 -6.36
C ALA A 72 -20.87 5.05 -5.81
N SER A 73 -21.89 4.94 -4.95
CA SER A 73 -22.73 6.08 -4.57
C SER A 73 -21.94 7.20 -3.87
N GLN A 74 -20.99 6.84 -3.01
CA GLN A 74 -20.11 7.81 -2.34
C GLN A 74 -19.13 8.43 -3.34
N PHE A 75 -18.44 7.61 -4.15
CA PHE A 75 -17.49 8.08 -5.15
C PHE A 75 -18.14 9.04 -6.17
N LEU A 76 -19.33 8.70 -6.68
CA LEU A 76 -20.03 9.55 -7.65
C LEU A 76 -20.45 10.89 -7.03
N ARG A 77 -20.90 10.91 -5.78
CA ARG A 77 -21.18 12.16 -5.06
C ARG A 77 -19.92 13.00 -4.88
N PHE A 78 -18.82 12.38 -4.47
CA PHE A 78 -17.53 13.07 -4.35
C PHE A 78 -17.09 13.68 -5.70
N ARG A 79 -17.23 12.94 -6.80
CA ARG A 79 -16.91 13.41 -8.15
C ARG A 79 -17.82 14.56 -8.59
N GLU A 80 -19.12 14.47 -8.33
CA GLU A 80 -20.06 15.55 -8.60
C GLU A 80 -19.64 16.83 -7.88
N ASN A 81 -19.39 16.74 -6.56
CA ASN A 81 -18.97 17.87 -5.74
C ASN A 81 -17.64 18.47 -6.24
N THR A 82 -16.69 17.63 -6.65
CA THR A 82 -15.40 18.08 -7.18
C THR A 82 -15.58 18.82 -8.51
N VAL A 83 -16.44 18.33 -9.41
CA VAL A 83 -16.73 19.00 -10.68
C VAL A 83 -17.43 20.33 -10.45
N ARG A 84 -18.44 20.36 -9.58
CA ARG A 84 -19.16 21.58 -9.19
C ARG A 84 -18.22 22.62 -8.61
N GLN A 85 -17.37 22.23 -7.66
CA GLN A 85 -16.37 23.12 -7.07
C GLN A 85 -15.39 23.67 -8.11
N SER A 86 -14.91 22.83 -9.04
CA SER A 86 -14.01 23.25 -10.11
C SER A 86 -14.63 24.28 -11.07
N VAL A 87 -15.93 24.16 -11.35
CA VAL A 87 -16.67 25.16 -12.15
C VAL A 87 -16.81 26.46 -11.37
N LYS A 88 -17.20 26.39 -10.10
CA LYS A 88 -17.33 27.54 -9.21
C LYS A 88 -16.01 28.31 -9.08
N ASP A 89 -14.89 27.61 -8.94
CA ASP A 89 -13.57 28.23 -8.79
C ASP A 89 -13.08 28.90 -10.08
N LYS A 90 -13.53 28.43 -11.26
CA LYS A 90 -13.05 28.91 -12.57
C LYS A 90 -13.89 30.02 -13.19
N PHE A 91 -15.21 29.99 -12.96
CA PHE A 91 -16.14 30.90 -13.64
C PHE A 91 -16.86 31.77 -12.61
N ASP A 92 -17.83 31.22 -11.88
CA ASP A 92 -18.45 31.76 -10.65
C ASP A 92 -19.52 30.74 -10.15
N THR A 93 -20.16 31.01 -9.01
CA THR A 93 -21.27 30.23 -8.43
C THR A 93 -22.49 30.13 -9.37
N ARG A 94 -22.69 31.11 -10.26
CA ARG A 94 -23.83 31.11 -11.20
C ARG A 94 -23.72 29.98 -12.22
N ASP A 95 -22.52 29.73 -12.73
CA ASP A 95 -22.27 28.69 -13.73
C ASP A 95 -22.42 27.27 -13.16
N GLU A 96 -22.20 27.08 -11.86
CA GLU A 96 -22.46 25.82 -11.15
C GLU A 96 -23.94 25.40 -11.26
N THR A 97 -24.86 26.38 -11.20
CA THR A 97 -26.30 26.10 -11.27
C THR A 97 -26.75 25.63 -12.66
N TRP A 98 -25.97 25.94 -13.69
CA TRP A 98 -26.21 25.50 -15.06
C TRP A 98 -25.62 24.12 -15.36
N LEU A 99 -24.80 23.58 -14.45
CA LEU A 99 -24.21 22.25 -14.61
C LEU A 99 -25.23 21.14 -14.34
N SER A 100 -25.46 20.31 -15.36
CA SER A 100 -26.09 19.00 -15.19
C SER A 100 -25.04 17.91 -15.05
N TYR A 101 -25.06 17.18 -13.92
CA TYR A 101 -24.20 16.02 -13.68
C TYR A 101 -25.06 14.76 -13.69
N SER A 102 -24.84 13.88 -14.67
CA SER A 102 -25.60 12.63 -14.83
C SER A 102 -24.64 11.44 -14.94
N PRO A 103 -24.10 10.95 -13.81
CA PRO A 103 -23.15 9.85 -13.82
C PRO A 103 -23.85 8.52 -14.12
N PRO A 104 -23.14 7.53 -14.68
CA PRO A 104 -23.68 6.17 -14.79
C PRO A 104 -23.94 5.60 -13.39
N LYS A 105 -25.13 5.03 -13.16
CA LYS A 105 -25.50 4.43 -11.86
C LYS A 105 -24.58 3.28 -11.44
N HIS A 106 -24.06 2.54 -12.43
CA HIS A 106 -23.22 1.36 -12.23
C HIS A 106 -22.00 1.42 -13.16
N PRO A 107 -20.96 2.21 -12.80
CA PRO A 107 -19.77 2.32 -13.62
C PRO A 107 -19.04 0.97 -13.71
N ARG A 108 -18.51 0.64 -14.90
CA ARG A 108 -17.70 -0.57 -15.10
C ARG A 108 -16.34 -0.39 -14.44
N VAL A 109 -15.68 -1.50 -14.10
CA VAL A 109 -14.35 -1.48 -13.46
C VAL A 109 -13.34 -0.67 -14.28
N ASN A 110 -13.29 -0.86 -15.60
CA ASN A 110 -12.35 -0.14 -16.47
C ASN A 110 -12.66 1.36 -16.52
N ASP A 111 -13.93 1.74 -16.46
CA ASP A 111 -14.33 3.15 -16.41
C ASP A 111 -13.91 3.78 -15.07
N LEU A 112 -14.03 3.03 -13.97
CA LEU A 112 -13.57 3.46 -12.65
C LEU A 112 -12.06 3.66 -12.60
N ALA A 113 -11.28 2.73 -13.17
CA ALA A 113 -9.82 2.87 -13.27
C ALA A 113 -9.44 4.18 -13.99
N ARG A 114 -10.07 4.45 -15.15
CA ARG A 114 -9.86 5.71 -15.91
C ARG A 114 -10.30 6.97 -15.17
N LEU A 115 -11.35 6.87 -14.36
CA LEU A 115 -11.86 8.01 -13.58
C LEU A 115 -10.93 8.36 -12.41
N LEU A 116 -10.26 7.37 -11.84
CA LEU A 116 -9.28 7.52 -10.76
C LEU A 116 -7.94 7.97 -11.31
N ASP A 117 -7.48 7.38 -12.40
CA ASP A 117 -6.26 7.76 -13.10
C ASP A 117 -6.45 7.65 -14.63
N LYS A 118 -6.28 8.77 -15.34
CA LYS A 118 -6.49 8.82 -16.80
C LYS A 118 -5.47 8.01 -17.59
N GLU A 119 -4.31 7.76 -17.01
CA GLU A 119 -3.22 6.96 -17.60
C GLU A 119 -3.33 5.48 -17.17
N GLU A 120 -4.42 5.11 -16.49
CA GLU A 120 -4.70 3.76 -15.99
C GLU A 120 -3.59 3.23 -15.06
N LYS A 121 -2.88 4.13 -14.36
CA LYS A 121 -1.89 3.76 -13.35
C LYS A 121 -2.57 3.24 -12.08
N ASN A 122 -1.80 2.50 -11.28
CA ASN A 122 -2.23 2.11 -9.93
C ASN A 122 -2.57 3.35 -9.10
N VAL A 123 -3.67 3.25 -8.36
CA VAL A 123 -4.01 4.25 -7.34
C VAL A 123 -3.00 4.13 -6.21
N THR A 124 -2.17 5.15 -6.05
CA THR A 124 -1.17 5.21 -4.99
C THR A 124 -1.46 6.36 -4.04
N PHE A 125 -1.08 6.19 -2.79
CA PHE A 125 -1.27 7.19 -1.74
C PHE A 125 0.08 7.65 -1.20
N LYS A 126 0.19 8.93 -0.84
CA LYS A 126 1.43 9.50 -0.31
C LYS A 126 1.88 8.81 0.99
N ASP A 127 0.94 8.58 1.88
CA ASP A 127 1.09 7.97 3.19
C ASP A 127 -0.26 7.35 3.58
N TYR A 128 -0.29 6.66 4.72
CA TYR A 128 -1.53 6.09 5.22
C TYR A 128 -2.61 7.16 5.48
N ALA A 129 -2.24 8.35 5.96
CA ALA A 129 -3.21 9.41 6.24
C ALA A 129 -3.95 9.85 4.96
N ALA A 130 -3.23 10.01 3.85
CA ALA A 130 -3.80 10.26 2.55
C ALA A 130 -4.70 9.10 2.08
N MET A 131 -4.30 7.85 2.31
CA MET A 131 -5.12 6.68 2.01
C MET A 131 -6.44 6.69 2.81
N GLU A 132 -6.38 6.97 4.11
CA GLU A 132 -7.55 7.04 4.99
C GLU A 132 -8.51 8.16 4.55
N GLN A 133 -7.96 9.33 4.19
CA GLN A 133 -8.76 10.43 3.66
C GLN A 133 -9.46 10.03 2.35
N ARG A 134 -8.74 9.41 1.42
CA ARG A 134 -9.35 8.92 0.17
C ARG A 134 -10.39 7.84 0.41
N ALA A 135 -10.19 6.97 1.41
CA ALA A 135 -11.19 5.99 1.79
C ALA A 135 -12.49 6.67 2.26
N LYS A 136 -12.40 7.72 3.08
CA LYS A 136 -13.56 8.52 3.53
C LYS A 136 -14.24 9.25 2.38
N ASP A 137 -13.46 9.80 1.45
CA ASP A 137 -13.98 10.53 0.30
C ASP A 137 -14.68 9.62 -0.71
N TRP A 138 -14.11 8.44 -0.98
CA TRP A 138 -14.49 7.61 -2.14
C TRP A 138 -15.36 6.41 -1.79
N LEU A 139 -15.21 5.85 -0.59
CA LEU A 139 -15.82 4.59 -0.22
C LEU A 139 -17.01 4.79 0.70
N THR A 140 -18.00 3.91 0.62
CA THR A 140 -19.10 3.90 1.59
C THR A 140 -18.59 3.59 3.00
N ASN A 141 -19.37 3.97 4.02
CA ASN A 141 -18.99 3.77 5.42
C ASN A 141 -18.61 2.32 5.75
N ALA A 142 -19.25 1.33 5.11
CA ALA A 142 -18.94 -0.09 5.31
C ALA A 142 -17.50 -0.47 4.93
N TRP A 143 -16.91 0.22 3.94
CA TRP A 143 -15.54 -0.01 3.47
C TRP A 143 -14.56 0.98 4.08
N SER A 144 -14.93 2.25 4.23
CA SER A 144 -14.06 3.27 4.82
C SER A 144 -13.81 3.03 6.32
N SER A 145 -14.74 2.38 7.03
CA SER A 145 -14.53 1.96 8.42
C SER A 145 -13.46 0.88 8.56
N LYS A 146 -13.28 0.01 7.56
CA LYS A 146 -12.21 -1.01 7.55
C LYS A 146 -10.86 -0.35 7.44
N VAL A 147 -10.72 0.61 6.52
CA VAL A 147 -9.49 1.41 6.41
C VAL A 147 -9.22 2.14 7.70
N SER A 148 -10.21 2.85 8.26
CA SER A 148 -10.08 3.60 9.52
C SER A 148 -9.77 2.70 10.73
N GLY A 149 -10.17 1.42 10.67
CA GLY A 149 -9.91 0.41 11.70
C GLY A 149 -8.47 -0.12 11.70
N ILE A 150 -7.65 0.20 10.69
CA ILE A 150 -6.22 -0.15 10.69
C ILE A 150 -5.53 0.53 11.87
N THR A 151 -4.82 -0.27 12.66
CA THR A 151 -4.19 0.15 13.92
C THR A 151 -3.03 1.11 13.70
N LEU A 152 -2.69 1.94 14.70
CA LEU A 152 -1.55 2.87 14.60
C LEU A 152 -0.23 2.16 14.25
N ASP A 153 -0.02 0.95 14.77
CA ASP A 153 1.15 0.12 14.48
C ASP A 153 1.23 -0.24 12.99
N GLN A 154 0.12 -0.74 12.43
CA GLN A 154 0.02 -1.09 11.01
C GLN A 154 0.14 0.13 10.08
N ARG A 155 -0.37 1.31 10.49
CA ARG A 155 -0.19 2.56 9.74
C ARG A 155 1.29 2.90 9.60
N ALA A 156 2.04 2.80 10.70
CA ALA A 156 3.48 3.05 10.72
C ALA A 156 4.23 2.06 9.83
N ILE A 157 3.77 0.80 9.77
CA ILE A 157 4.35 -0.23 8.89
C ILE A 157 4.12 0.11 7.40
N ILE A 158 2.93 0.57 7.02
CA ILE A 158 2.64 1.00 5.64
C ILE A 158 3.57 2.14 5.22
N ASP A 159 3.71 3.15 6.07
CA ASP A 159 4.56 4.32 5.79
C ASP A 159 6.04 3.93 5.73
N ALA A 160 6.51 3.08 6.65
CA ALA A 160 7.86 2.53 6.63
C ALA A 160 8.12 1.70 5.36
N ALA A 161 7.18 0.86 4.95
CA ALA A 161 7.34 0.04 3.77
C ALA A 161 7.49 0.91 2.50
N LYS A 162 6.72 2.00 2.41
CA LYS A 162 6.81 2.95 1.30
C LYS A 162 8.19 3.60 1.20
N VAL A 163 8.72 4.13 2.31
CA VAL A 163 10.01 4.82 2.28
C VAL A 163 11.17 3.87 2.03
N ILE A 164 11.08 2.61 2.50
CA ILE A 164 12.06 1.57 2.14
C ILE A 164 11.98 1.28 0.64
N ARG A 165 10.78 1.10 0.05
CA ARG A 165 10.63 0.89 -1.39
C ARG A 165 11.23 2.03 -2.20
N ASN A 166 10.95 3.28 -1.79
CA ASN A 166 11.52 4.46 -2.45
C ASN A 166 13.04 4.49 -2.34
N CYS A 167 13.61 4.11 -1.20
CA CYS A 167 15.05 4.01 -1.01
C CYS A 167 15.68 2.94 -1.90
N ILE A 168 15.04 1.78 -2.08
CA ILE A 168 15.49 0.73 -3.00
C ILE A 168 15.47 1.24 -4.45
N ALA A 169 14.41 1.94 -4.85
CA ALA A 169 14.21 2.41 -6.21
C ALA A 169 15.17 3.56 -6.60
N HIS A 170 15.35 4.54 -5.70
CA HIS A 170 16.08 5.78 -6.03
C HIS A 170 17.53 5.78 -5.56
N ARG A 171 17.85 5.07 -4.46
CA ARG A 171 19.20 4.99 -3.87
C ARG A 171 19.87 6.36 -3.66
N SER A 172 19.08 7.42 -3.43
CA SER A 172 19.59 8.77 -3.23
C SER A 172 19.84 9.07 -1.75
N GLN A 173 20.69 10.05 -1.47
CA GLN A 173 20.94 10.47 -0.08
C GLN A 173 19.66 10.95 0.63
N SER A 174 18.76 11.62 -0.10
CA SER A 174 17.48 12.06 0.44
C SER A 174 16.56 10.89 0.79
N SER A 175 16.47 9.86 -0.06
CA SER A 175 15.66 8.68 0.23
C SER A 175 16.21 7.87 1.41
N PHE A 176 17.54 7.80 1.57
CA PHE A 176 18.15 7.17 2.75
C PHE A 176 17.87 7.97 4.02
N LYS A 177 17.91 9.29 3.97
CA LYS A 177 17.57 10.15 5.10
C LYS A 177 16.13 9.93 5.54
N GLU A 178 15.18 10.06 4.61
CA GLU A 178 13.75 9.86 4.86
C GLU A 178 13.46 8.48 5.44
N MET A 179 14.02 7.42 4.84
CA MET A 179 13.89 6.06 5.36
C MET A 179 14.43 5.95 6.79
N ASN A 180 15.62 6.46 7.08
CA ASN A 180 16.20 6.36 8.43
C ASN A 180 15.43 7.16 9.47
N ASP A 181 14.87 8.31 9.10
CA ASP A 181 14.05 9.14 9.98
C ASP A 181 12.74 8.40 10.35
N VAL A 182 12.09 7.76 9.37
CA VAL A 182 10.89 6.94 9.63
C VAL A 182 11.22 5.72 10.48
N LEU A 183 12.26 4.94 10.13
CA LEU A 183 12.66 3.74 10.88
C LEU A 183 13.11 4.05 12.31
N GLN A 184 13.62 5.25 12.59
CA GLN A 184 13.94 5.67 13.95
C GLN A 184 12.69 5.91 14.80
N ASN A 185 11.65 6.45 14.17
CA ASN A 185 10.46 6.96 14.83
C ASN A 185 9.27 5.96 14.84
N LEU A 186 9.44 4.77 14.26
CA LEU A 186 8.48 3.68 14.38
C LEU A 186 8.15 3.38 15.86
N PRO A 187 6.91 3.02 16.23
CA PRO A 187 6.53 2.69 17.60
C PRO A 187 7.49 1.72 18.32
N THR A 188 7.68 1.88 19.64
CA THR A 188 8.53 1.00 20.46
C THR A 188 7.86 -0.31 20.89
N THR A 189 6.59 -0.48 20.56
CA THR A 189 5.76 -1.64 20.91
C THR A 189 4.99 -2.10 19.67
N GLY A 190 4.53 -3.35 19.66
CA GLY A 190 3.85 -3.93 18.50
C GLY A 190 4.83 -4.49 17.46
N ALA A 191 4.33 -4.82 16.27
CA ALA A 191 5.14 -5.42 15.21
C ALA A 191 6.12 -4.42 14.60
N SER A 192 5.73 -3.14 14.50
CA SER A 192 6.61 -2.08 13.97
C SER A 192 7.88 -1.86 14.80
N ALA A 193 7.86 -2.23 16.08
CA ALA A 193 9.04 -2.15 16.95
C ALA A 193 10.21 -2.97 16.42
N PHE A 194 9.95 -4.13 15.81
CA PHE A 194 10.97 -4.98 15.22
C PHE A 194 11.50 -4.43 13.88
N LEU A 195 10.80 -3.48 13.29
CA LEU A 195 11.22 -2.77 12.09
C LEU A 195 11.94 -1.46 12.41
N ARG A 196 12.10 -1.09 13.69
CA ARG A 196 12.94 0.05 14.05
C ARG A 196 14.39 -0.17 13.59
N ARG A 197 15.07 0.89 13.17
CA ARG A 197 16.54 0.85 13.06
C ARG A 197 17.16 0.85 14.46
N ASP A 198 18.36 0.29 14.56
CA ASP A 198 19.17 0.40 15.77
C ASP A 198 19.78 1.82 15.88
N VAL A 199 20.73 2.03 16.79
CA VAL A 199 21.42 3.31 17.00
C VAL A 199 22.01 3.85 15.69
N ASN A 200 22.60 2.96 14.88
CA ASN A 200 23.24 3.32 13.62
C ASN A 200 22.23 3.50 12.49
N ALA A 201 22.51 4.46 11.61
CA ALA A 201 21.76 4.63 10.38
C ALA A 201 21.95 3.41 9.45
N VAL A 202 20.87 2.98 8.82
CA VAL A 202 20.84 1.97 7.78
C VAL A 202 21.50 2.54 6.52
N LYS A 203 22.63 1.93 6.14
CA LYS A 203 23.39 2.28 4.93
C LYS A 203 23.16 1.30 3.76
N VAL A 204 22.72 0.08 4.08
CA VAL A 204 22.46 -0.98 3.10
C VAL A 204 21.11 -1.58 3.42
N VAL A 205 20.13 -1.37 2.55
CA VAL A 205 18.73 -1.76 2.78
C VAL A 205 18.61 -3.27 2.91
N GLY A 206 19.24 -4.05 2.04
CA GLY A 206 19.22 -5.51 2.09
C GLY A 206 19.82 -6.08 3.38
N ALA A 207 20.87 -5.44 3.91
CA ALA A 207 21.45 -5.85 5.19
C ALA A 207 20.49 -5.61 6.36
N TYR A 208 19.74 -4.51 6.30
CA TYR A 208 18.68 -4.23 7.25
C TYR A 208 17.51 -5.23 7.10
N LEU A 209 17.03 -5.49 5.88
CA LEU A 209 15.88 -6.37 5.64
C LEU A 209 16.14 -7.85 5.99
N LYS A 210 17.36 -8.36 5.73
CA LYS A 210 17.72 -9.76 6.03
C LYS A 210 18.01 -10.00 7.51
N SER A 211 18.19 -8.95 8.30
CA SER A 211 18.61 -9.10 9.69
C SER A 211 17.47 -9.64 10.56
N LEU A 212 17.84 -10.48 11.52
CA LEU A 212 16.90 -11.19 12.39
C LEU A 212 16.37 -10.30 13.51
N ARG A 213 15.07 -10.41 13.78
CA ARG A 213 14.34 -9.84 14.92
C ARG A 213 13.23 -10.83 15.30
N GLN A 214 13.18 -11.25 16.56
CA GLN A 214 12.25 -12.30 17.02
C GLN A 214 12.23 -13.54 16.11
N GLU A 215 13.41 -14.10 15.84
CA GLU A 215 13.58 -15.33 15.03
C GLU A 215 13.17 -15.22 13.55
N LYS A 216 12.62 -14.07 13.11
CA LYS A 216 12.28 -13.78 11.73
C LYS A 216 13.19 -12.71 11.15
N THR A 217 13.44 -12.75 9.85
CA THR A 217 14.03 -11.62 9.16
C THR A 217 13.02 -10.47 9.07
N ARG A 218 13.50 -9.22 8.98
CA ARG A 218 12.60 -8.07 8.82
C ARG A 218 11.73 -8.15 7.56
N VAL A 219 12.24 -8.76 6.48
CA VAL A 219 11.42 -9.01 5.28
C VAL A 219 10.26 -9.96 5.59
N GLU A 220 10.46 -11.02 6.35
CA GLU A 220 9.37 -11.92 6.77
C GLU A 220 8.33 -11.20 7.65
N ILE A 221 8.77 -10.29 8.52
CA ILE A 221 7.87 -9.45 9.31
C ILE A 221 7.00 -8.60 8.38
N PHE A 222 7.57 -7.94 7.35
CA PHE A 222 6.76 -7.21 6.37
C PHE A 222 5.75 -8.10 5.62
N LEU A 223 6.15 -9.32 5.25
CA LEU A 223 5.23 -10.28 4.61
C LEU A 223 4.07 -10.68 5.54
N ASP A 224 4.35 -10.90 6.84
CA ASP A 224 3.31 -11.13 7.84
C ASP A 224 2.35 -9.94 7.93
N GLU A 225 2.90 -8.73 8.01
CA GLU A 225 2.11 -7.51 8.16
C GLU A 225 1.25 -7.19 6.93
N PHE A 226 1.73 -7.43 5.71
CA PHE A 226 0.89 -7.30 4.51
C PHE A 226 -0.27 -8.29 4.50
N THR A 227 -0.05 -9.51 5.01
CA THR A 227 -1.14 -10.48 5.21
C THR A 227 -2.14 -9.98 6.24
N GLN A 228 -1.68 -9.45 7.38
CA GLN A 228 -2.56 -8.92 8.42
C GLN A 228 -3.35 -7.69 7.93
N LEU A 229 -2.72 -6.82 7.15
CA LEU A 229 -3.39 -5.67 6.52
C LEU A 229 -4.47 -6.11 5.52
N ALA A 230 -4.20 -7.13 4.70
CA ALA A 230 -5.22 -7.70 3.82
C ALA A 230 -6.40 -8.26 4.62
N ASN A 231 -6.13 -8.95 5.73
CA ASN A 231 -7.17 -9.49 6.61
C ASN A 231 -8.00 -8.40 7.30
N ALA A 232 -7.38 -7.28 7.68
CA ALA A 232 -8.09 -6.13 8.27
C ALA A 232 -9.04 -5.44 7.27
N LEU A 233 -8.82 -5.64 5.96
CA LEU A 233 -9.61 -5.07 4.87
C LEU A 233 -10.66 -6.03 4.29
N LYS A 234 -10.72 -7.29 4.76
CA LYS A 234 -11.82 -8.23 4.49
C LYS A 234 -13.10 -7.71 5.12
#